data_AF-A0A401Y2B1-F1
#
_entry.id   AF-A0A401Y2B1-F1
#
_cell.length_a   1.000
_cell.length_b   1.000
_cell.length_c   1.000
_cell.angle_alpha   90.00
_cell.angle_beta   90.00
_cell.angle_gamma   90.00
#
_symmetry.space_group_name_H-M   'P 1'
#
loop_
_entity.id
_entity.type
_entity.pdbx_description
1 polymer ?
#
loop_
_entity_poly.entity_id
_entity_poly.type
_entity_poly.pdbx_seq_one_letter_code
_entity_poly.pdbx_strand_id
1 'polypeptide(L)'
;MAEAKCAICGVNDASGVGEHVWPKWFLKQMDASGKPPNAWSRNGKPILKPGGQQVKLPQRTRVFLPVCIPCNNKLGARFEDPAVAAIKQLAANRWAGSHSATEWRAVGMWWAKIGLMLGHTAASYNHRDLNDQMIRFEGRPPDYSWMVDGSPPPNHLSVFVHHTSMQAGETEAVLGVPEHVQRFDGSVSVSHVFQIATPDLAVAVVSHPGMTIVHPLVERGEAWELLRDPPLLGDLASLPQFGHRRVVFRQGLLVNEGFQIDSSETSRLLSIFAHEIEQAPEVYPGYQPEQPQPPRWRRVMNRVLRRPDS
;
A
#
# COMPACT_ATOMS: atom_id res chain seq x y z
N MET A 1 -16.28 13.42 -21.64
CA MET A 1 -15.68 12.29 -20.92
C MET A 1 -16.55 12.05 -19.70
N ALA A 2 -16.99 10.82 -19.44
CA ALA A 2 -17.73 10.53 -18.21
C ALA A 2 -16.86 10.92 -17.00
N GLU A 3 -17.45 11.57 -16.00
CA GLU A 3 -16.75 11.87 -14.76
C GLU A 3 -16.29 10.56 -14.11
N ALA A 4 -15.00 10.45 -13.83
CA ALA A 4 -14.45 9.27 -13.17
C ALA A 4 -15.03 9.16 -11.75
N LYS A 5 -15.39 7.96 -11.31
CA LYS A 5 -15.78 7.73 -9.92
C LYS A 5 -14.60 7.93 -8.98
N CYS A 6 -14.89 8.37 -7.76
CA CYS A 6 -13.91 8.50 -6.69
C CYS A 6 -13.26 7.14 -6.41
N ALA A 7 -11.93 7.08 -6.56
CA ALA A 7 -11.11 5.89 -6.35
C ALA A 7 -11.18 5.35 -4.90
N ILE A 8 -11.57 6.19 -3.94
CA ILE A 8 -11.62 5.82 -2.52
C ILE A 8 -12.98 5.25 -2.14
N CYS A 9 -14.08 5.94 -2.46
CA CYS A 9 -15.41 5.51 -2.04
C CYS A 9 -16.21 4.79 -3.14
N GLY A 10 -15.82 4.88 -4.41
CA GLY A 10 -16.56 4.32 -5.55
C GLY A 10 -17.94 4.93 -5.82
N VAL A 11 -18.43 5.83 -4.94
CA VAL A 11 -19.81 6.35 -4.97
C VAL A 11 -19.89 7.71 -5.68
N ASN A 12 -19.18 8.70 -5.13
CA ASN A 12 -19.23 10.07 -5.61
C ASN A 12 -18.35 10.26 -6.84
N ASP A 13 -18.68 11.25 -7.68
CA ASP A 13 -17.83 11.63 -8.80
C ASP A 13 -16.54 12.31 -8.30
N ALA A 14 -15.43 12.01 -8.96
CA ALA A 14 -14.15 12.64 -8.69
C ALA A 14 -14.19 14.11 -9.11
N SER A 15 -13.56 14.97 -8.33
CA SER A 15 -13.59 16.42 -8.57
C SER A 15 -12.27 16.94 -9.13
N GLY A 16 -12.35 17.74 -10.21
CA GLY A 16 -11.20 18.44 -10.78
C GLY A 16 -10.09 17.50 -11.25
N VAL A 17 -8.83 17.81 -10.89
CA VAL A 17 -7.66 16.97 -11.21
C VAL A 17 -7.48 15.80 -10.23
N GLY A 18 -8.33 15.67 -9.22
CA GLY A 18 -8.20 14.69 -8.14
C GLY A 18 -7.30 15.12 -6.98
N GLU A 19 -7.08 14.19 -6.06
CA GLU A 19 -6.23 14.36 -4.89
C GLU A 19 -4.75 14.21 -5.26
N HIS A 20 -3.89 15.05 -4.69
CA HIS A 20 -2.45 14.81 -4.80
C HIS A 20 -2.05 13.65 -3.88
N VAL A 21 -1.42 12.63 -4.44
CA VAL A 21 -0.92 11.51 -3.63
C VAL A 21 0.14 12.02 -2.64
N TRP A 22 1.09 12.83 -3.14
CA TRP A 22 1.99 13.61 -2.31
C TRP A 22 1.32 14.94 -1.94
N PRO A 23 1.19 15.29 -0.65
CA PRO A 23 0.54 16.55 -0.28
C PRO A 23 1.13 17.77 -0.98
N LYS A 24 0.27 18.73 -1.35
CA LYS A 24 0.70 19.97 -2.03
C LYS A 24 1.77 20.72 -1.25
N TRP A 25 1.63 20.82 0.07
CA TRP A 25 2.60 21.50 0.92
C TRP A 25 3.97 20.82 0.89
N PHE A 26 4.00 19.49 0.84
CA PHE A 26 5.23 18.70 0.78
C PHE A 26 5.93 18.91 -0.55
N LEU A 27 5.19 18.82 -1.67
CA LEU A 27 5.74 19.07 -3.00
C LEU A 27 6.29 20.50 -3.13
N LYS A 28 5.58 21.50 -2.59
CA LYS A 28 6.01 22.90 -2.59
C LYS A 28 7.33 23.07 -1.82
N GLN A 29 7.43 22.49 -0.63
CA GLN A 29 8.66 22.55 0.18
C GLN A 29 9.82 21.88 -0.55
N MET A 30 9.60 20.68 -1.07
CA MET A 30 10.64 19.93 -1.74
C MET A 30 11.15 20.64 -3.00
N ASP A 31 10.27 21.23 -3.80
CA ASP A 31 10.67 22.01 -4.97
C ASP A 31 11.38 23.32 -4.60
N ALA A 32 11.05 23.93 -3.45
CA ALA A 32 11.78 25.08 -2.93
C ALA A 32 13.22 24.71 -2.52
N SER A 33 13.48 23.46 -2.13
CA SER A 33 14.83 22.93 -1.88
C SER A 33 15.64 22.66 -3.17
N GLY A 34 15.06 22.92 -4.35
CA GLY A 34 15.73 22.78 -5.63
C GLY A 34 15.18 21.62 -6.48
N LYS A 35 15.79 21.49 -7.67
CA LYS A 35 15.41 20.47 -8.66
C LYS A 35 15.61 19.05 -8.09
N PRO A 36 14.81 18.06 -8.52
CA PRO A 36 15.05 16.67 -8.16
C PRO A 36 16.51 16.27 -8.45
N PRO A 37 17.24 15.74 -7.47
CA PRO A 37 18.68 15.51 -7.61
C PRO A 37 18.98 14.38 -8.61
N ASN A 38 18.10 13.40 -8.68
CA ASN A 38 18.28 12.18 -9.46
C ASN A 38 17.33 12.15 -10.65
N ALA A 39 17.81 11.61 -11.77
CA ALA A 39 16.95 11.23 -12.88
C ALA A 39 16.16 9.96 -12.54
N TRP A 40 15.02 9.76 -13.21
CA TRP A 40 14.11 8.67 -12.88
C TRP A 40 14.66 7.30 -13.31
N SER A 41 14.46 6.29 -12.46
CA SER A 41 14.79 4.89 -12.75
C SER A 41 13.71 3.97 -12.19
N ARG A 42 13.56 2.79 -12.78
CA ARG A 42 12.71 1.70 -12.32
C ARG A 42 13.57 0.45 -12.15
N ASN A 43 13.55 -0.14 -10.95
CA ASN A 43 14.35 -1.34 -10.64
C ASN A 43 15.84 -1.17 -10.99
N GLY A 44 16.39 0.02 -10.73
CA GLY A 44 17.79 0.37 -11.05
C GLY A 44 18.06 0.70 -12.52
N LYS A 45 17.08 0.55 -13.43
CA LYS A 45 17.24 0.89 -14.84
C LYS A 45 16.73 2.32 -15.11
N PRO A 46 17.51 3.18 -15.79
CA PRO A 46 17.06 4.51 -16.21
C PRO A 46 15.73 4.46 -16.98
N ILE A 47 14.80 5.36 -16.65
CA ILE A 47 13.59 5.58 -17.45
C ILE A 47 13.96 6.55 -18.58
N LEU A 48 13.78 6.14 -19.84
CA LEU A 48 14.20 6.90 -21.02
C LEU A 48 13.03 7.55 -21.74
N LYS A 49 13.26 8.74 -22.32
CA LYS A 49 12.39 9.42 -23.28
C LYS A 49 12.50 8.78 -24.67
N PRO A 50 11.54 9.04 -25.58
CA PRO A 50 11.77 8.83 -27.01
C PRO A 50 13.06 9.55 -27.45
N GLY A 51 14.05 8.80 -27.94
CA GLY A 51 15.39 9.32 -28.25
C GLY A 51 16.50 8.95 -27.25
N GLY A 52 16.21 8.15 -26.22
CA GLY A 52 17.22 7.50 -25.37
C GLY A 52 17.78 8.36 -24.23
N GLN A 53 17.38 9.63 -24.10
CA GLN A 53 17.75 10.46 -22.95
C GLN A 53 16.97 10.06 -21.70
N GLN A 54 17.63 10.00 -20.55
CA GLN A 54 16.96 9.71 -19.29
C GLN A 54 15.95 10.82 -18.92
N VAL A 55 14.79 10.41 -18.40
CA VAL A 55 13.77 11.34 -17.91
C VAL A 55 14.32 12.10 -16.70
N LYS A 56 14.62 13.38 -16.93
CA LYS A 56 14.94 14.38 -15.90
C LYS A 56 13.89 15.48 -15.96
N LEU A 57 13.24 15.73 -14.82
CA LEU A 57 12.17 16.71 -14.72
C LEU A 57 12.64 17.98 -14.01
N PRO A 58 12.13 19.17 -14.39
CA PRO A 58 12.47 20.42 -13.73
C PRO A 58 11.88 20.51 -12.31
N GLN A 59 10.83 19.74 -12.02
CA GLN A 59 10.12 19.68 -10.75
C GLN A 59 9.83 18.23 -10.40
N ARG A 60 9.50 17.95 -9.13
CA ARG A 60 9.07 16.60 -8.72
C ARG A 60 7.78 16.21 -9.44
N THR A 61 7.62 14.94 -9.78
CA THR A 61 6.40 14.47 -10.42
C THR A 61 5.21 14.62 -9.48
N ARG A 62 4.10 15.15 -10.02
CA ARG A 62 2.83 15.19 -9.32
C ARG A 62 2.09 13.92 -9.70
N VAL A 63 1.58 13.22 -8.69
CA VAL A 63 0.73 12.05 -8.89
C VAL A 63 -0.64 12.40 -8.34
N PHE A 64 -1.67 12.14 -9.15
CA PHE A 64 -3.05 12.43 -8.83
C PHE A 64 -3.86 11.14 -8.76
N LEU A 65 -4.78 11.07 -7.81
CA LEU A 65 -5.80 10.04 -7.74
C LEU A 65 -7.17 10.68 -7.92
N PRO A 66 -8.09 10.15 -8.74
CA PRO A 66 -9.43 10.72 -8.88
C PRO A 66 -10.19 10.52 -7.57
N VAL A 67 -10.39 11.61 -6.82
CA VAL A 67 -11.03 11.59 -5.49
C VAL A 67 -12.07 12.70 -5.42
N CYS A 68 -13.20 12.43 -4.76
CA CYS A 68 -14.24 13.43 -4.53
C CYS A 68 -13.89 14.35 -3.35
N ILE A 69 -14.46 15.55 -3.32
CA ILE A 69 -14.18 16.56 -2.27
C ILE A 69 -14.35 16.00 -0.85
N PRO A 70 -15.44 15.28 -0.49
CA PRO A 70 -15.59 14.76 0.86
C PRO A 70 -14.49 13.78 1.28
N CYS A 71 -14.11 12.84 0.40
CA CYS A 71 -13.02 11.91 0.69
C CYS A 71 -11.69 12.65 0.79
N ASN A 72 -11.45 13.63 -0.09
CA ASN A 72 -10.25 14.45 -0.09
C ASN A 72 -10.04 15.17 1.25
N ASN A 73 -11.09 15.81 1.76
CA ASN A 73 -11.02 16.52 3.04
C ASN A 73 -10.70 15.58 4.20
N LYS A 74 -11.29 14.37 4.20
CA LYS A 74 -11.01 13.35 5.21
C LYS A 74 -9.58 12.83 5.13
N LEU A 75 -9.05 12.65 3.91
CA LEU A 75 -7.65 12.26 3.71
C LEU A 75 -6.69 13.31 4.30
N GLY A 76 -6.93 14.59 4.03
CA GLY A 76 -6.16 15.70 4.61
C GLY A 76 -6.17 15.69 6.14
N ALA A 77 -7.37 15.72 6.73
CA ALA A 77 -7.55 15.77 8.18
C ALA A 77 -6.95 14.56 8.92
N ARG A 78 -7.00 13.38 8.30
CA ARG A 78 -6.61 12.13 8.95
C ARG A 78 -5.14 11.76 8.75
N PHE A 79 -4.59 12.02 7.57
CA PHE A 79 -3.25 11.53 7.20
C PHE A 79 -2.22 12.63 7.02
N GLU A 80 -2.65 13.84 6.67
CA GLU A 80 -1.73 14.95 6.45
C GLU A 80 -1.57 15.79 7.70
N ASP A 81 -2.66 16.37 8.20
CA ASP A 81 -2.64 17.34 9.30
C ASP A 81 -1.85 16.84 10.52
N PRO A 82 -2.02 15.58 11.00
CA PRO A 82 -1.26 15.08 12.14
C PRO A 82 0.24 14.89 11.88
N ALA A 83 0.63 14.68 10.61
CA ALA A 83 2.00 14.37 10.23
C ALA A 83 2.80 15.59 9.75
N VAL A 84 2.14 16.71 9.41
CA VAL A 84 2.77 17.87 8.74
C VAL A 84 4.00 18.36 9.49
N ALA A 85 3.92 18.56 10.81
CA ALA A 85 5.03 19.12 11.59
C ALA A 85 6.26 18.19 11.58
N ALA A 86 6.06 16.91 11.90
CA ALA A 86 7.12 15.91 11.92
C ALA A 86 7.74 15.70 10.53
N ILE A 87 6.92 15.53 9.48
CA ILE A 87 7.43 15.34 8.11
C ILE A 87 8.21 16.57 7.64
N LYS A 88 7.77 17.79 7.95
CA LYS A 88 8.50 19.01 7.58
C LYS A 88 9.90 19.04 8.18
N GLN A 89 10.02 18.71 9.47
CA GLN A 89 11.28 18.66 10.19
C GLN A 89 12.17 17.54 9.63
N LEU A 90 11.64 16.32 9.54
CA LEU A 90 12.36 15.15 9.02
C LEU A 90 12.86 15.40 7.59
N ALA A 91 11.98 15.82 6.67
CA ALA A 91 12.36 16.05 5.27
C ALA A 91 13.42 17.16 5.10
N ALA A 92 13.40 18.19 5.96
CA ALA A 92 14.43 19.24 5.97
C ALA A 92 15.78 18.75 6.53
N ASN A 93 15.75 17.78 7.44
CA ASN A 93 16.91 17.27 8.17
C ASN A 93 17.35 15.88 7.71
N ARG A 94 17.12 15.52 6.45
CA ARG A 94 17.50 14.20 5.89
C ARG A 94 16.97 13.03 6.73
N TRP A 95 15.72 13.11 7.13
CA TRP A 95 15.02 12.14 7.98
C TRP A 95 15.64 11.92 9.37
N ALA A 96 16.52 12.83 9.80
CA ALA A 96 17.03 12.88 11.16
C ALA A 96 16.15 13.76 12.05
N GLY A 97 16.10 13.42 13.34
CA GLY A 97 15.36 14.14 14.37
C GLY A 97 14.57 13.20 15.27
N SER A 98 14.67 13.43 16.58
CA SER A 98 13.92 12.66 17.56
C SER A 98 12.45 13.06 17.58
N HIS A 99 11.57 12.07 17.49
CA HIS A 99 10.12 12.23 17.57
C HIS A 99 9.48 11.18 18.49
N SER A 100 8.34 11.54 19.07
CA SER A 100 7.54 10.68 19.93
C SER A 100 6.84 9.55 19.15
N ALA A 101 6.37 8.53 19.86
CA ALA A 101 5.57 7.44 19.29
C ALA A 101 4.35 7.93 18.49
N THR A 102 3.68 8.97 18.99
CA THR A 102 2.49 9.54 18.34
C THR A 102 2.84 10.20 17.01
N GLU A 103 3.94 10.94 16.96
CA GLU A 103 4.43 11.57 15.73
C GLU A 103 4.92 10.51 14.74
N TRP A 104 5.65 9.48 15.19
CA TRP A 104 6.06 8.37 14.33
C TRP A 104 4.87 7.57 13.79
N ARG A 105 3.82 7.37 14.58
CA ARG A 105 2.57 6.78 14.09
C ARG A 105 1.89 7.66 13.05
N ALA A 106 1.88 8.99 13.24
CA ALA A 106 1.35 9.91 12.24
C ALA A 106 2.18 9.87 10.94
N VAL A 107 3.50 9.78 11.03
CA VAL A 107 4.40 9.56 9.87
C VAL A 107 4.09 8.22 9.19
N GLY A 108 3.86 7.14 9.96
CA GLY A 108 3.43 5.85 9.44
C GLY A 108 2.11 5.93 8.67
N MET A 109 1.12 6.62 9.23
CA MET A 109 -0.17 6.87 8.58
C MET A 109 0.00 7.64 7.27
N TRP A 110 0.82 8.68 7.28
CA TRP A 110 1.14 9.46 6.07
C TRP A 110 1.77 8.60 4.97
N TRP A 111 2.73 7.74 5.32
CA TRP A 111 3.33 6.80 4.40
C TRP A 111 2.36 5.72 3.91
N ALA A 112 1.46 5.23 4.77
CA ALA A 112 0.39 4.33 4.36
C ALA A 112 -0.51 4.95 3.28
N LYS A 113 -0.95 6.21 3.48
CA LYS A 113 -1.70 6.96 2.45
C LYS A 113 -0.94 6.99 1.14
N ILE A 114 0.32 7.44 1.16
CA ILE A 114 1.13 7.61 -0.03
C ILE A 114 1.37 6.29 -0.75
N GLY A 115 1.82 5.25 -0.05
CA GLY A 115 2.13 3.95 -0.65
C GLY A 115 0.91 3.30 -1.30
N LEU A 116 -0.23 3.31 -0.59
CA LEU A 116 -1.47 2.75 -1.12
C LEU A 116 -1.98 3.55 -2.34
N MET A 117 -1.96 4.87 -2.28
CA MET A 117 -2.43 5.71 -3.39
C MET A 117 -1.47 5.74 -4.58
N LEU A 118 -0.15 5.63 -4.39
CA LEU A 118 0.81 5.52 -5.49
C LEU A 118 0.66 4.20 -6.24
N GLY A 119 0.35 3.11 -5.51
CA GLY A 119 0.08 1.81 -6.10
C GLY A 119 -1.29 1.71 -6.78
N HIS A 120 -2.25 2.58 -6.45
CA HIS A 120 -3.60 2.50 -7.02
C HIS A 120 -3.59 2.59 -8.56
N THR A 121 -4.30 1.68 -9.24
CA THR A 121 -4.39 1.61 -10.73
C THR A 121 -4.84 2.92 -11.40
N ALA A 122 -5.84 3.60 -10.84
CA ALA A 122 -6.28 4.94 -11.24
C ALA A 122 -5.31 6.10 -10.94
N ALA A 123 -4.18 5.88 -10.27
CA ALA A 123 -3.20 6.94 -10.04
C ALA A 123 -2.55 7.37 -11.37
N SER A 124 -2.47 8.68 -11.57
CA SER A 124 -1.98 9.29 -12.81
C SER A 124 -0.82 10.23 -12.53
N TYR A 125 0.25 10.10 -13.32
CA TYR A 125 1.43 10.95 -13.20
C TYR A 125 1.28 12.10 -14.17
N ASN A 126 1.63 13.31 -13.74
CA ASN A 126 1.56 14.51 -14.59
C ASN A 126 2.57 14.52 -15.75
N HIS A 127 3.43 13.50 -15.84
CA HIS A 127 4.37 13.29 -16.93
C HIS A 127 4.08 11.96 -17.62
N ARG A 128 3.73 12.01 -18.92
CA ARG A 128 3.31 10.85 -19.71
C ARG A 128 4.31 9.69 -19.67
N ASP A 129 5.60 9.95 -19.95
CA ASP A 129 6.61 8.87 -19.99
C ASP A 129 6.78 8.16 -18.64
N LEU A 130 6.49 8.86 -17.53
CA LEU A 130 6.52 8.25 -16.22
C LEU A 130 5.23 7.47 -15.99
N ASN A 131 4.07 8.05 -16.33
CA ASN A 131 2.78 7.42 -16.12
C ASN A 131 2.72 5.99 -16.65
N ASP A 132 3.22 5.77 -17.85
CA ASP A 132 3.15 4.47 -18.54
C ASP A 132 4.16 3.44 -18.00
N GLN A 133 5.14 3.89 -17.21
CA GLN A 133 6.23 3.05 -16.72
C GLN A 133 6.16 2.77 -15.22
N MET A 134 5.19 3.33 -14.50
CA MET A 134 5.12 3.19 -13.05
C MET A 134 4.45 1.89 -12.63
N ILE A 135 4.93 1.33 -11.53
CA ILE A 135 4.37 0.11 -10.95
C ILE A 135 3.04 0.47 -10.29
N ARG A 136 2.02 -0.33 -10.58
CA ARG A 136 0.69 -0.28 -9.98
C ARG A 136 0.41 -1.62 -9.32
N PHE A 137 -0.49 -1.62 -8.35
CA PHE A 137 -1.06 -2.84 -7.82
C PHE A 137 -1.82 -3.56 -8.92
N GLU A 138 -1.54 -4.84 -9.06
CA GLU A 138 -2.26 -5.73 -9.94
C GLU A 138 -3.50 -6.28 -9.21
N GLY A 139 -4.49 -6.75 -9.97
CA GLY A 139 -5.71 -7.35 -9.43
C GLY A 139 -6.64 -6.38 -8.68
N ARG A 140 -7.27 -6.88 -7.62
CA ARG A 140 -8.24 -6.11 -6.82
C ARG A 140 -7.49 -5.07 -5.97
N PRO A 141 -7.92 -3.79 -5.97
CA PRO A 141 -7.29 -2.78 -5.12
C PRO A 141 -7.44 -3.11 -3.62
N PRO A 142 -6.55 -2.57 -2.78
CA PRO A 142 -6.76 -2.55 -1.33
C PRO A 142 -8.14 -1.98 -0.96
N ASP A 143 -8.67 -2.38 0.19
CA ASP A 143 -9.81 -1.68 0.77
C ASP A 143 -9.35 -0.29 1.25
N TYR A 144 -9.93 0.75 0.65
CA TYR A 144 -9.66 2.15 1.01
C TYR A 144 -10.71 2.75 1.94
N SER A 145 -11.78 2.01 2.27
CA SER A 145 -12.88 2.53 3.09
C SER A 145 -12.41 3.06 4.44
N TRP A 146 -11.48 2.32 5.08
CA TRP A 146 -10.87 2.69 6.34
C TRP A 146 -10.17 4.06 6.30
N MET A 147 -9.75 4.55 5.13
CA MET A 147 -9.10 5.86 5.00
C MET A 147 -10.08 7.02 5.19
N VAL A 148 -11.38 6.79 5.08
CA VAL A 148 -12.40 7.85 5.06
C VAL A 148 -13.59 7.61 6.00
N ASP A 149 -13.65 6.48 6.70
CA ASP A 149 -14.75 6.18 7.63
C ASP A 149 -14.39 6.48 9.11
N GLY A 150 -13.11 6.66 9.42
CA GLY A 150 -12.62 6.88 10.79
C GLY A 150 -12.17 5.60 11.51
N SER A 151 -12.36 4.43 10.91
CA SER A 151 -11.89 3.13 11.43
C SER A 151 -10.36 3.13 11.57
N PRO A 152 -9.75 2.42 12.53
CA PRO A 152 -8.29 2.33 12.63
C PRO A 152 -7.65 1.72 11.36
N PRO A 153 -6.33 1.87 11.15
CA PRO A 153 -5.63 1.14 10.09
C PRO A 153 -5.90 -0.37 10.21
N PRO A 154 -6.07 -1.08 9.08
CA PRO A 154 -6.26 -2.52 9.13
C PRO A 154 -5.07 -3.20 9.82
N ASN A 155 -5.33 -4.18 10.69
CA ASN A 155 -4.27 -4.91 11.41
C ASN A 155 -3.28 -5.67 10.49
N HIS A 156 -3.69 -5.86 9.24
CA HIS A 156 -2.91 -6.47 8.17
C HIS A 156 -2.23 -5.44 7.25
N LEU A 157 -2.11 -4.19 7.68
CA LEU A 157 -1.33 -3.15 7.03
C LEU A 157 -0.08 -2.87 7.88
N SER A 158 1.09 -2.97 7.28
CA SER A 158 2.37 -2.66 7.92
C SER A 158 3.08 -1.52 7.19
N VAL A 159 3.74 -0.65 7.94
CA VAL A 159 4.65 0.37 7.40
C VAL A 159 6.01 0.23 8.05
N PHE A 160 6.95 -0.36 7.30
CA PHE A 160 8.32 -0.54 7.76
C PHE A 160 9.20 0.61 7.29
N VAL A 161 10.06 1.10 8.17
CA VAL A 161 11.07 2.12 7.86
C VAL A 161 12.44 1.72 8.36
N HIS A 162 13.49 2.04 7.61
CA HIS A 162 14.88 1.93 8.06
C HIS A 162 15.74 3.06 7.49
N HIS A 163 16.84 3.33 8.19
CA HIS A 163 17.85 4.29 7.76
C HIS A 163 18.66 3.72 6.58
N THR A 164 18.65 4.43 5.45
CA THR A 164 19.25 3.91 4.22
C THR A 164 20.28 4.84 3.57
N SER A 165 21.29 4.24 2.96
CA SER A 165 22.13 4.84 1.92
C SER A 165 21.59 4.48 0.53
N MET A 166 21.76 5.38 -0.43
CA MET A 166 21.46 5.13 -1.85
C MET A 166 22.56 4.30 -2.54
N GLN A 167 23.70 4.06 -1.87
CA GLN A 167 24.72 3.17 -2.40
C GLN A 167 24.17 1.74 -2.51
N ALA A 168 24.65 1.01 -3.52
CA ALA A 168 24.35 -0.41 -3.64
C ALA A 168 24.94 -1.14 -2.43
N GLY A 169 24.13 -1.93 -1.75
CA GLY A 169 24.54 -2.79 -0.66
C GLY A 169 24.02 -4.21 -0.87
N GLU A 170 24.56 -5.15 -0.10
CA GLU A 170 24.10 -6.55 -0.15
C GLU A 170 22.66 -6.65 0.37
N THR A 171 21.83 -7.35 -0.41
CA THR A 171 20.52 -7.80 0.06
C THR A 171 20.73 -8.92 1.07
N GLU A 172 20.32 -8.67 2.31
CA GLU A 172 20.38 -9.66 3.39
C GLU A 172 19.16 -10.57 3.35
N ALA A 173 17.97 -9.98 3.15
CA ALA A 173 16.72 -10.72 3.22
C ALA A 173 15.81 -10.42 2.03
N VAL A 174 15.13 -11.48 1.57
CA VAL A 174 14.04 -11.39 0.61
C VAL A 174 12.80 -11.95 1.29
N LEU A 175 11.84 -11.07 1.57
CA LEU A 175 10.55 -11.44 2.16
C LEU A 175 9.57 -11.67 1.01
N GLY A 176 9.12 -12.91 0.84
CA GLY A 176 8.11 -13.21 -0.17
C GLY A 176 6.72 -12.94 0.38
N VAL A 177 5.98 -12.02 -0.24
CA VAL A 177 4.62 -11.64 0.10
C VAL A 177 3.68 -12.29 -0.91
N PRO A 178 2.93 -13.33 -0.54
CA PRO A 178 1.99 -14.00 -1.41
C PRO A 178 0.99 -13.00 -2.00
N GLU A 179 0.78 -13.02 -3.31
CA GLU A 179 -0.20 -12.16 -3.96
C GLU A 179 -1.62 -12.48 -3.51
N HIS A 180 -1.91 -13.76 -3.31
CA HIS A 180 -3.23 -14.22 -2.94
C HIS A 180 -3.18 -15.00 -1.62
N VAL A 181 -4.17 -14.76 -0.78
CA VAL A 181 -4.36 -15.49 0.48
C VAL A 181 -5.75 -16.14 0.47
N GLN A 182 -5.79 -17.47 0.46
CA GLN A 182 -7.01 -18.23 0.64
C GLN A 182 -7.41 -18.23 2.12
N ARG A 183 -8.56 -17.62 2.41
CA ARG A 183 -9.13 -17.49 3.75
C ARG A 183 -9.85 -18.76 4.18
N PHE A 184 -10.02 -18.95 5.49
CA PHE A 184 -10.74 -20.11 6.03
C PHE A 184 -12.21 -20.20 5.59
N ASP A 185 -12.82 -19.07 5.21
CA ASP A 185 -14.18 -19.02 4.65
C ASP A 185 -14.25 -19.33 3.14
N GLY A 186 -13.11 -19.67 2.52
CA GLY A 186 -12.99 -19.95 1.10
C GLY A 186 -12.84 -18.71 0.22
N SER A 187 -12.91 -17.49 0.78
CA SER A 187 -12.64 -16.27 0.03
C SER A 187 -11.14 -16.08 -0.25
N VAL A 188 -10.82 -15.24 -1.23
CA VAL A 188 -9.43 -14.88 -1.56
C VAL A 188 -9.22 -13.39 -1.28
N SER A 189 -8.19 -13.09 -0.50
CA SER A 189 -7.69 -11.73 -0.30
C SER A 189 -6.45 -11.49 -1.15
N VAL A 190 -6.22 -10.23 -1.54
CA VAL A 190 -5.06 -9.82 -2.33
C VAL A 190 -4.10 -9.03 -1.44
N SER A 191 -2.82 -9.34 -1.51
CA SER A 191 -1.74 -8.61 -0.84
C SER A 191 -1.13 -7.56 -1.74
N HIS A 192 -0.66 -6.47 -1.16
CA HIS A 192 -0.07 -5.36 -1.92
C HIS A 192 1.23 -4.93 -1.28
N VAL A 193 2.26 -4.74 -2.10
CA VAL A 193 3.58 -4.27 -1.67
C VAL A 193 3.93 -3.01 -2.42
N PHE A 194 4.32 -1.98 -1.68
CA PHE A 194 4.92 -0.77 -2.22
C PHE A 194 6.22 -0.46 -1.48
N GLN A 195 7.32 -0.30 -2.21
CA GLN A 195 8.61 0.10 -1.63
C GLN A 195 9.14 1.35 -2.32
N ILE A 196 9.63 2.30 -1.51
CA ILE A 196 10.31 3.51 -1.99
C ILE A 196 11.52 3.79 -1.11
N ALA A 197 12.60 4.24 -1.72
CA ALA A 197 13.79 4.69 -1.02
C ALA A 197 14.19 6.10 -1.46
N THR A 198 14.61 6.89 -0.49
CA THR A 198 15.25 8.19 -0.64
C THR A 198 16.55 8.17 0.15
N PRO A 199 17.48 9.12 -0.03
CA PRO A 199 18.59 9.26 0.91
C PRO A 199 18.07 9.27 2.35
N ASP A 200 18.65 8.43 3.19
CA ASP A 200 18.42 8.34 4.63
C ASP A 200 17.06 7.73 5.07
N LEU A 201 16.16 7.40 4.12
CA LEU A 201 14.92 6.68 4.42
C LEU A 201 14.54 5.66 3.35
N ALA A 202 14.35 4.41 3.76
CA ALA A 202 13.64 3.41 2.99
C ALA A 202 12.31 3.06 3.67
N VAL A 203 11.23 2.96 2.89
CA VAL A 203 9.88 2.68 3.35
C VAL A 203 9.31 1.49 2.59
N ALA A 204 8.67 0.57 3.29
CA ALA A 204 7.82 -0.46 2.72
C ALA A 204 6.42 -0.38 3.31
N VAL A 205 5.40 -0.28 2.45
CA VAL A 205 3.99 -0.37 2.82
C VAL A 205 3.47 -1.72 2.32
N VAL A 206 2.98 -2.55 3.22
CA VAL A 206 2.56 -3.92 2.91
C VAL A 206 1.16 -4.17 3.44
N SER A 207 0.21 -4.48 2.55
CA SER A 207 -1.08 -5.07 2.88
C SER A 207 -0.93 -6.60 2.81
N HIS A 208 -1.12 -7.29 3.92
CA HIS A 208 -0.89 -8.73 4.09
C HIS A 208 -2.08 -9.43 4.78
N PRO A 209 -3.29 -9.35 4.19
CA PRO A 209 -4.52 -9.88 4.76
C PRO A 209 -4.40 -11.35 5.19
N GLY A 210 -4.64 -11.65 6.48
CA GLY A 210 -4.61 -13.03 6.98
C GLY A 210 -3.22 -13.61 7.23
N MET A 211 -2.19 -12.77 7.14
CA MET A 211 -0.79 -13.16 7.35
C MET A 211 -0.14 -12.28 8.41
N THR A 212 0.96 -12.77 8.97
CA THR A 212 1.87 -11.99 9.81
C THR A 212 3.19 -11.76 9.07
N ILE A 213 3.91 -10.69 9.45
CA ILE A 213 5.25 -10.40 8.92
C ILE A 213 6.21 -10.33 10.09
N VAL A 214 7.24 -11.16 10.05
CA VAL A 214 8.40 -11.11 10.93
C VAL A 214 9.52 -10.44 10.14
N HIS A 215 9.71 -9.14 10.39
CA HIS A 215 10.68 -8.34 9.65
C HIS A 215 12.06 -8.40 10.33
N PRO A 216 13.11 -8.92 9.67
CA PRO A 216 14.38 -9.24 10.33
C PRO A 216 15.07 -8.01 10.93
N LEU A 217 14.97 -6.84 10.28
CA LEU A 217 15.52 -5.61 10.84
C LEU A 217 14.71 -5.09 12.04
N VAL A 218 13.39 -5.32 12.09
CA VAL A 218 12.55 -4.85 13.21
C VAL A 218 12.83 -5.70 14.45
N GLU A 219 12.92 -7.03 14.27
CA GLU A 219 13.26 -7.95 15.38
C GLU A 219 14.59 -7.61 16.06
N ARG A 220 15.54 -7.07 15.31
CA ARG A 220 16.85 -6.66 15.83
C ARG A 220 16.92 -5.21 16.30
N GLY A 221 15.83 -4.44 16.19
CA GLY A 221 15.80 -3.02 16.53
C GLY A 221 16.58 -2.12 15.56
N GLU A 222 16.80 -2.57 14.33
CA GLU A 222 17.53 -1.87 13.25
C GLU A 222 16.58 -1.20 12.24
N ALA A 223 15.28 -1.41 12.39
CA ALA A 223 14.18 -0.82 11.63
C ALA A 223 12.95 -0.69 12.54
N TRP A 224 11.93 0.05 12.10
CA TRP A 224 10.68 0.22 12.85
C TRP A 224 9.46 -0.16 12.02
N GLU A 225 8.40 -0.59 12.70
CA GLU A 225 7.05 -0.72 12.15
C GLU A 225 6.19 0.39 12.74
N LEU A 226 5.79 1.37 11.92
CA LEU A 226 5.28 2.65 12.43
C LEU A 226 3.79 2.62 12.83
N LEU A 227 2.99 1.69 12.32
CA LEU A 227 1.55 1.72 12.58
C LEU A 227 1.19 1.08 13.92
N ARG A 228 1.72 -0.12 14.18
CA ARG A 228 1.41 -0.94 15.35
C ARG A 228 2.40 -0.68 16.48
N ASP A 229 3.69 -0.67 16.19
CA ASP A 229 4.74 -0.57 17.22
C ASP A 229 5.79 0.55 16.94
N PRO A 230 5.36 1.83 16.88
CA PRO A 230 6.29 2.93 16.71
C PRO A 230 7.21 3.07 17.94
N PRO A 231 8.47 3.51 17.77
CA PRO A 231 9.38 3.72 18.90
C PRO A 231 8.81 4.78 19.86
N LEU A 232 8.99 4.58 21.17
CA LEU A 232 8.49 5.51 22.21
C LEU A 232 9.01 6.94 22.00
N LEU A 233 10.31 7.03 21.74
CA LEU A 233 11.05 8.21 21.33
C LEU A 233 12.21 7.71 20.47
N GLY A 234 12.37 8.23 19.26
CA GLY A 234 13.39 7.71 18.35
C GLY A 234 13.80 8.72 17.30
N ASP A 235 15.06 8.65 16.90
CA ASP A 235 15.62 9.33 15.73
C ASP A 235 16.00 8.27 14.69
N LEU A 236 15.44 8.31 13.49
CA LEU A 236 15.72 7.30 12.47
C LEU A 236 17.21 7.26 12.12
N ALA A 237 17.89 8.42 12.15
CA ALA A 237 19.31 8.53 11.86
C ALA A 237 20.20 7.86 12.92
N SER A 238 19.66 7.52 14.11
CA SER A 238 20.40 6.73 15.11
C SER A 238 20.40 5.23 14.81
N LEU A 239 19.57 4.76 13.86
CA LEU A 239 19.60 3.37 13.41
C LEU A 239 20.83 3.12 12.52
N PRO A 240 21.36 1.88 12.49
CA PRO A 240 22.37 1.49 11.53
C PRO A 240 21.92 1.80 10.09
N GLN A 241 22.84 2.35 9.29
CA GLN A 241 22.55 2.68 7.90
C GLN A 241 22.85 1.49 7.00
N PHE A 242 21.88 1.08 6.18
CA PHE A 242 22.03 -0.01 5.21
C PHE A 242 21.87 0.46 3.77
N GLY A 243 22.17 -0.38 2.79
CA GLY A 243 21.76 -0.11 1.41
C GLY A 243 20.24 -0.24 1.25
N HIS A 244 19.63 0.55 0.36
CA HIS A 244 18.18 0.61 0.15
C HIS A 244 17.50 -0.71 -0.27
N ARG A 245 18.29 -1.74 -0.59
CA ARG A 245 17.83 -3.10 -0.93
C ARG A 245 18.22 -4.13 0.13
N ARG A 246 18.50 -3.70 1.37
CA ARG A 246 18.87 -4.61 2.46
C ARG A 246 17.81 -5.66 2.71
N VAL A 247 16.54 -5.24 2.74
CA VAL A 247 15.36 -6.11 2.73
C VAL A 247 14.52 -5.78 1.51
N VAL A 248 14.21 -6.80 0.71
CA VAL A 248 13.37 -6.68 -0.48
C VAL A 248 12.11 -7.50 -0.28
N PHE A 249 10.96 -6.87 -0.48
CA PHE A 249 9.70 -7.58 -0.57
C PHE A 249 9.51 -8.02 -2.01
N ARG A 250 9.20 -9.30 -2.22
CA ARG A 250 8.87 -9.85 -3.53
C ARG A 250 7.47 -10.40 -3.52
N GLN A 251 6.67 -10.00 -4.49
CA GLN A 251 5.36 -10.60 -4.68
C GLN A 251 5.53 -12.09 -5.03
N GLY A 252 4.79 -12.94 -4.34
CA GLY A 252 4.70 -14.38 -4.53
C GLY A 252 3.36 -14.80 -5.13
N LEU A 253 3.04 -16.09 -5.05
CA LEU A 253 1.80 -16.70 -5.56
C LEU A 253 0.73 -16.81 -4.45
N LEU A 254 0.06 -17.95 -4.34
CA LEU A 254 -1.04 -18.19 -3.39
C LEU A 254 -0.57 -18.95 -2.15
N VAL A 255 -1.03 -18.53 -0.97
CA VAL A 255 -0.90 -19.29 0.29
C VAL A 255 -2.23 -19.35 1.04
N ASN A 256 -2.27 -20.16 2.09
CA ASN A 256 -3.39 -20.18 3.04
C ASN A 256 -3.25 -19.11 4.12
N GLU A 257 -4.38 -18.68 4.66
CA GLU A 257 -4.44 -17.84 5.86
C GLU A 257 -3.66 -18.45 7.04
N GLY A 258 -3.03 -17.59 7.83
CA GLY A 258 -2.12 -17.96 8.92
C GLY A 258 -0.66 -18.11 8.48
N PHE A 259 -0.35 -17.92 7.19
CA PHE A 259 1.03 -17.92 6.71
C PHE A 259 1.84 -16.79 7.37
N GLN A 260 3.04 -17.14 7.85
CA GLN A 260 4.00 -16.20 8.40
C GLN A 260 5.04 -15.85 7.32
N ILE A 261 5.14 -14.57 7.00
CA ILE A 261 6.17 -14.03 6.12
C ILE A 261 7.41 -13.74 6.97
N ASP A 262 8.50 -14.46 6.73
CA ASP A 262 9.80 -14.23 7.35
C ASP A 262 10.95 -14.43 6.35
N SER A 263 12.20 -14.22 6.81
CA SER A 263 13.40 -14.32 5.98
C SER A 263 13.91 -15.76 5.77
N SER A 264 13.20 -16.78 6.27
CA SER A 264 13.60 -18.17 6.05
C SER A 264 13.45 -18.54 4.58
N GLU A 265 14.32 -19.45 4.12
CA GLU A 265 14.23 -19.97 2.76
C GLU A 265 12.89 -20.68 2.52
N THR A 266 12.35 -21.37 3.53
CA THR A 266 11.05 -22.03 3.45
C THR A 266 9.92 -21.03 3.21
N SER A 267 9.83 -19.95 4.01
CA SER A 267 8.86 -18.87 3.80
C SER A 267 8.98 -18.28 2.39
N ARG A 268 10.21 -18.00 1.95
CA ARG A 268 10.48 -17.46 0.62
C ARG A 268 10.07 -18.41 -0.51
N LEU A 269 10.40 -19.69 -0.40
CA LEU A 269 10.08 -20.68 -1.43
C LEU A 269 8.58 -20.96 -1.47
N LEU A 270 7.91 -21.08 -0.32
CA LEU A 270 6.45 -21.24 -0.27
C LEU A 270 5.75 -20.02 -0.85
N SER A 271 6.13 -18.81 -0.47
CA SER A 271 5.51 -17.62 -1.07
C SER A 271 5.74 -17.53 -2.57
N ILE A 272 6.91 -17.90 -3.12
CA ILE A 272 7.21 -17.77 -4.55
C ILE A 272 6.65 -18.93 -5.39
N PHE A 273 6.62 -20.15 -4.85
CA PHE A 273 6.35 -21.38 -5.59
C PHE A 273 5.15 -22.18 -5.06
N ALA A 274 4.44 -21.71 -4.01
CA ALA A 274 3.23 -22.40 -3.56
C ALA A 274 2.16 -22.44 -4.65
N HIS A 275 1.33 -23.48 -4.55
CA HIS A 275 0.32 -23.94 -5.49
C HIS A 275 -0.12 -22.87 -6.51
N GLU A 276 0.18 -23.13 -7.79
CA GLU A 276 -0.70 -22.64 -8.85
C GLU A 276 -2.10 -23.13 -8.52
N ILE A 277 -3.07 -22.23 -8.55
CA ILE A 277 -4.43 -22.60 -8.23
C ILE A 277 -4.89 -23.60 -9.30
N GLU A 278 -4.93 -24.89 -8.97
CA GLU A 278 -5.75 -25.85 -9.69
C GLU A 278 -7.20 -25.41 -9.49
N GLN A 279 -7.64 -24.50 -10.35
CA GLN A 279 -9.00 -23.95 -10.42
C GLN A 279 -9.40 -23.11 -9.19
N ALA A 280 -8.96 -21.85 -9.16
CA ALA A 280 -9.81 -20.83 -8.56
C ALA A 280 -11.07 -20.82 -9.44
N PRO A 281 -12.29 -20.99 -8.89
CA PRO A 281 -13.48 -20.80 -9.69
C PRO A 281 -13.39 -19.37 -10.24
N GLU A 282 -13.32 -19.25 -11.56
CA GLU A 282 -13.43 -17.97 -12.24
C GLU A 282 -14.60 -17.23 -11.60
N VAL A 283 -14.33 -16.06 -11.02
CA VAL A 283 -15.40 -15.09 -10.79
C VAL A 283 -15.85 -14.69 -12.19
N TYR A 284 -16.82 -15.44 -12.72
CA TYR A 284 -17.43 -15.20 -14.01
C TYR A 284 -17.88 -13.74 -14.06
N PRO A 285 -17.48 -12.95 -15.07
CA PRO A 285 -18.07 -11.65 -15.32
C PRO A 285 -19.53 -11.90 -15.73
N GLY A 286 -20.43 -11.85 -14.75
CA GLY A 286 -21.85 -12.21 -14.92
C GLY A 286 -22.53 -12.81 -13.69
N TYR A 287 -21.80 -13.15 -12.62
CA TYR A 287 -22.43 -13.63 -11.38
C TYR A 287 -23.16 -12.49 -10.66
N GLN A 288 -24.46 -12.35 -10.90
CA GLN A 288 -25.35 -11.72 -9.93
C GLN A 288 -25.66 -12.75 -8.85
N PRO A 289 -25.40 -12.47 -7.56
CA PRO A 289 -25.78 -13.39 -6.51
C PRO A 289 -27.30 -13.56 -6.57
N GLU A 290 -27.75 -14.77 -6.89
CA GLU A 290 -29.17 -15.10 -6.74
C GLU A 290 -29.57 -14.76 -5.32
N GLN A 291 -30.66 -13.99 -5.18
CA GLN A 291 -31.26 -13.74 -3.87
C GLN A 291 -31.42 -15.07 -3.15
N PRO A 292 -31.01 -15.17 -1.88
CA PRO A 292 -31.00 -16.44 -1.17
C PRO A 292 -32.39 -17.06 -1.19
N GLN A 293 -32.54 -18.14 -1.95
CA GLN A 293 -33.74 -18.97 -1.92
C GLN A 293 -33.89 -19.47 -0.48
N PRO A 294 -35.05 -19.26 0.17
CA PRO A 294 -35.23 -19.71 1.53
C PRO A 294 -35.06 -21.23 1.60
N PRO A 295 -34.46 -21.74 2.69
CA PRO A 295 -34.06 -23.14 2.77
C PRO A 295 -35.25 -24.11 2.62
N ARG A 296 -34.99 -25.22 1.92
CA ARG A 296 -35.97 -26.23 1.47
C ARG A 296 -36.86 -26.84 2.58
N TRP A 297 -36.52 -26.67 3.86
CA TRP A 297 -37.37 -27.13 4.96
C TRP A 297 -38.68 -26.34 5.13
N ARG A 298 -38.81 -25.13 4.54
CA ARG A 298 -40.08 -24.39 4.53
C ARG A 298 -41.14 -24.91 3.53
N ARG A 299 -40.81 -25.85 2.63
CA ARG A 299 -41.81 -26.46 1.71
C ARG A 299 -42.50 -27.72 2.24
N VAL A 300 -42.08 -28.24 3.39
CA VAL A 300 -42.67 -29.47 3.97
C VAL A 300 -43.69 -29.18 5.08
N MET A 301 -43.71 -27.98 5.67
CA MET A 301 -44.67 -27.65 6.75
C MET A 301 -46.00 -27.01 6.30
N ASN A 302 -46.20 -26.71 5.01
CA ASN A 302 -47.48 -26.17 4.51
C ASN A 302 -48.39 -27.22 3.85
N ARG A 303 -48.10 -28.53 3.98
CA ARG A 303 -48.92 -29.61 3.42
C ARG A 303 -49.62 -30.52 4.43
N VAL A 304 -49.51 -30.25 5.74
CA VAL A 304 -50.11 -31.08 6.80
C VAL A 304 -51.22 -30.36 7.60
N LEU A 305 -51.49 -29.08 7.36
CA LEU A 305 -52.55 -28.34 8.06
C LEU A 305 -53.57 -27.71 7.09
N ARG A 306 -54.29 -28.53 6.32
CA ARG A 306 -55.65 -28.23 5.80
C ARG A 306 -56.44 -29.51 5.50
N ARG A 307 -57.12 -30.05 6.52
CA ARG A 307 -58.56 -30.38 6.44
C ARG A 307 -59.26 -29.30 7.27
N PRO A 308 -60.50 -28.85 6.98
CA PRO A 308 -61.64 -29.74 6.79
C PRO A 308 -62.77 -29.24 5.83
N ASP A 309 -63.73 -30.14 5.60
CA ASP A 309 -65.19 -29.95 5.52
C ASP A 309 -65.79 -28.76 4.76
N SER A 310 -66.39 -29.07 3.60
CA SER A 310 -67.79 -28.82 3.20
C SER A 310 -67.94 -29.00 1.69
#